data_AF-A0AAU0KAZ2-F1
#
_entry.id   AF-A0AAU0KAZ2-F1
#
_cell.length_a   1.000
_cell.length_b   1.000
_cell.length_c   1.000
_cell.angle_alpha   90.00
_cell.angle_beta   90.00
_cell.angle_gamma   90.00
#
_symmetry.space_group_name_H-M   'P 1'
#
loop_
_entity.id
_entity.type
_entity.pdbx_description
1 polymer ?
#
loop_
_entity_poly.entity_id
_entity_poly.type
_entity_poly.pdbx_seq_one_letter_code
_entity_poly.pdbx_strand_id
1 'polypeptide(L)'
;MEQSGSRNKIQRVLSLYQRLMGGSTVNKNDEAKRFCVNARSIQRDIDDLRAYLSNAAAEGEILNDVVYDRRSKGYRLRRSENIKLSNSEILAVCKFCWTAAPLPGARCLPCCRS
;
A
#
# COMPACT_ATOMS: atom_id res chain seq x y z
N MET A 1 5.28 -30.04 -21.32
CA MET A 1 5.03 -29.57 -19.94
C MET A 1 5.72 -28.21 -19.79
N GLU A 2 5.10 -27.14 -20.30
CA GLU A 2 5.67 -25.79 -20.31
C GLU A 2 4.64 -24.80 -19.76
N GLN A 3 4.65 -24.59 -18.45
CA GLN A 3 3.94 -23.47 -17.80
C GLN A 3 4.77 -22.85 -16.65
N SER A 4 6.07 -23.14 -16.56
CA SER A 4 6.91 -22.70 -15.43
C SER A 4 7.24 -21.20 -15.50
N GLY A 5 7.55 -20.68 -16.70
CA GLY A 5 7.96 -19.27 -16.88
C GLY A 5 6.88 -18.26 -16.46
N SER A 6 5.63 -18.50 -16.87
CA SER A 6 4.49 -17.61 -16.60
C SER A 6 4.09 -17.64 -15.12
N ARG A 7 4.11 -18.82 -14.49
CA ARG A 7 3.75 -18.97 -13.07
C ARG A 7 4.74 -18.26 -12.15
N ASN A 8 6.03 -18.33 -12.47
CA ASN A 8 7.08 -17.63 -11.74
C ASN A 8 6.97 -16.10 -11.88
N LYS A 9 6.55 -15.60 -13.05
CA LYS A 9 6.26 -14.17 -13.24
C LYS A 9 5.09 -13.72 -12.37
N ILE A 10 3.97 -14.44 -12.40
CA ILE A 10 2.77 -14.11 -11.63
C ILE A 10 3.06 -14.06 -10.13
N GLN A 11 3.76 -15.08 -9.61
CA GLN A 11 4.16 -15.12 -8.20
C GLN A 11 5.02 -13.92 -7.80
N ARG A 12 5.94 -13.49 -8.68
CA ARG A 12 6.79 -12.33 -8.44
C ARG A 12 5.99 -11.04 -8.41
N VAL A 13 5.14 -10.80 -9.40
CA VAL A 13 4.26 -9.61 -9.46
C VAL A 13 3.37 -9.53 -8.23
N LEU A 14 2.73 -10.64 -7.82
CA LEU A 14 1.91 -10.71 -6.62
C LEU A 14 2.70 -10.40 -5.36
N SER A 15 3.92 -10.93 -5.22
CA SER A 15 4.77 -10.64 -4.06
C SER A 15 5.18 -9.17 -4.00
N LEU A 16 5.48 -8.54 -5.16
CA LEU A 16 5.76 -7.11 -5.24
C LEU A 16 4.54 -6.28 -4.83
N TYR A 17 3.36 -6.65 -5.33
CA TYR A 17 2.10 -5.99 -4.98
C TYR A 17 1.82 -6.04 -3.47
N GLN A 18 1.93 -7.22 -2.86
CA GLN A 18 1.70 -7.38 -1.41
C GLN A 18 2.63 -6.49 -0.58
N ARG A 19 3.90 -6.36 -0.97
CA ARG A 19 4.85 -5.50 -0.27
C ARG A 19 4.53 -4.02 -0.42
N LEU A 20 4.14 -3.61 -1.63
CA LEU A 20 3.70 -2.25 -1.92
C LEU A 20 2.42 -1.90 -1.14
N MET A 21 1.45 -2.81 -1.08
CA MET A 21 0.22 -2.67 -0.30
C MET A 21 0.49 -2.61 1.22
N GLY A 22 1.48 -3.35 1.70
CA GLY A 22 1.96 -3.28 3.09
C GLY A 22 2.75 -2.00 3.43
N GLY A 23 2.87 -1.05 2.50
CA GLY A 23 3.58 0.21 2.72
C GLY A 23 5.12 0.10 2.66
N SER A 24 5.65 -1.05 2.25
CA SER A 24 7.10 -1.24 2.10
C SER A 24 7.62 -0.54 0.84
N THR A 25 8.88 -0.09 0.90
CA THR A 25 9.59 0.41 -0.29
C THR A 25 10.26 -0.75 -1.01
N VAL A 26 10.02 -0.86 -2.31
CA VAL A 26 10.55 -1.92 -3.17
C VAL A 26 11.74 -1.38 -3.96
N ASN A 27 12.94 -1.93 -3.74
CA ASN A 27 14.11 -1.60 -4.54
C ASN A 27 14.28 -2.62 -5.67
N LYS A 28 14.36 -2.15 -6.92
CA LYS A 28 14.48 -3.04 -8.09
C LYS A 28 15.69 -3.98 -8.03
N ASN A 29 16.81 -3.51 -7.48
CA ASN A 29 18.06 -4.28 -7.45
C ASN A 29 18.02 -5.35 -6.36
N ASP A 30 17.43 -5.06 -5.22
CA ASP A 30 17.23 -6.04 -4.15
C ASP A 30 16.23 -7.12 -4.57
N GLU A 31 15.13 -6.75 -5.22
CA GLU A 31 14.17 -7.74 -5.71
C GLU A 31 14.74 -8.59 -6.84
N ALA A 32 15.54 -8.00 -7.73
CA ALA A 32 16.24 -8.74 -8.76
C ALA A 32 17.12 -9.85 -8.15
N LYS A 33 17.86 -9.53 -7.07
CA LYS A 33 18.66 -10.52 -6.34
C LYS A 33 17.78 -11.56 -5.64
N ARG A 34 16.70 -11.14 -4.97
CA ARG A 34 15.81 -12.03 -4.21
C ARG A 34 15.13 -13.07 -5.08
N PHE A 35 14.68 -12.68 -6.27
CA PHE A 35 14.02 -13.58 -7.22
C PHE A 35 14.99 -14.19 -8.24
N CYS A 36 16.30 -13.91 -8.14
CA CYS A 36 17.32 -14.34 -9.10
C CYS A 36 16.96 -14.01 -10.56
N VAL A 37 16.42 -12.81 -10.80
CA VAL A 37 16.04 -12.33 -12.13
C VAL A 37 16.78 -11.05 -12.50
N ASN A 38 16.76 -10.72 -13.78
CA ASN A 38 17.33 -9.47 -14.25
C ASN A 38 16.51 -8.27 -13.75
N ALA A 39 17.17 -7.18 -13.34
CA ALA A 39 16.53 -5.93 -12.96
C ALA A 39 15.61 -5.38 -14.06
N ARG A 40 15.90 -5.67 -15.34
CA ARG A 40 15.02 -5.31 -16.47
C ARG A 40 13.68 -6.03 -16.42
N SER A 41 13.63 -7.27 -15.91
CA SER A 41 12.39 -8.02 -15.74
C SER A 41 11.57 -7.45 -14.58
N ILE A 42 12.21 -7.12 -13.46
CA ILE A 42 11.55 -6.44 -12.33
C ILE A 42 10.96 -5.10 -12.77
N GLN A 43 11.68 -4.33 -13.59
CA GLN A 43 11.16 -3.08 -14.13
C GLN A 43 9.86 -3.31 -14.91
N ARG A 44 9.84 -4.30 -15.82
CA ARG A 44 8.63 -4.65 -16.59
C ARG A 44 7.49 -5.10 -15.69
N ASP A 45 7.78 -5.90 -14.66
CA ASP A 45 6.77 -6.35 -13.71
C ASP A 45 6.16 -5.16 -12.91
N ILE A 46 6.97 -4.16 -12.57
CA ILE A 46 6.51 -2.93 -11.91
C ILE A 46 5.69 -2.07 -12.88
N ASP A 47 6.10 -1.98 -14.14
CA ASP A 47 5.38 -1.24 -15.18
C ASP A 47 4.00 -1.90 -15.45
N ASP A 48 3.96 -3.23 -15.54
CA ASP A 48 2.73 -4.03 -15.65
C ASP A 48 1.80 -3.76 -14.44
N LEU A 49 2.37 -3.75 -13.23
CA LEU A 49 1.63 -3.44 -11.99
C LEU A 49 1.05 -2.01 -12.02
N ARG A 50 1.83 -1.04 -12.52
CA ARG A 50 1.40 0.35 -12.61
C ARG A 50 0.26 0.54 -13.59
N ALA A 51 0.32 -0.14 -14.74
CA ALA A 51 -0.77 -0.13 -15.71
C ALA A 51 -2.06 -0.73 -15.13
N TYR A 52 -1.95 -1.87 -14.41
CA TYR A 52 -3.09 -2.48 -13.73
C TYR A 52 -3.73 -1.54 -12.70
N LEU A 53 -2.93 -0.93 -11.82
CA LEU A 53 -3.44 -0.01 -10.80
C LEU A 53 -4.06 1.26 -11.40
N SER A 54 -3.50 1.76 -12.50
CA SER A 54 -4.09 2.89 -13.22
C SER A 54 -5.43 2.54 -13.87
N ASN A 55 -5.59 1.30 -14.36
CA ASN A 55 -6.86 0.84 -14.92
C ASN A 55 -7.92 0.65 -13.81
N ALA A 56 -7.54 0.04 -12.69
CA ALA A 56 -8.41 -0.11 -11.53
C ALA A 56 -8.90 1.26 -10.99
N ALA A 57 -8.01 2.26 -10.97
CA ALA A 57 -8.35 3.64 -10.62
C ALA A 57 -9.38 4.27 -11.59
N ALA A 58 -9.35 3.91 -12.88
CA ALA A 58 -10.32 4.40 -13.87
C ALA A 58 -11.71 3.75 -13.70
N GLU A 59 -11.75 2.52 -13.17
CA GLU A 59 -12.98 1.77 -12.86
C GLU A 59 -13.64 2.20 -11.53
N GLY A 60 -13.06 3.20 -10.84
CA GLY A 60 -13.59 3.76 -9.60
C GLY A 60 -13.09 3.07 -8.33
N GLU A 61 -12.14 2.14 -8.44
CA GLU A 61 -11.43 1.60 -7.28
C GLU A 61 -10.39 2.61 -6.74
N ILE A 62 -9.96 2.36 -5.50
CA ILE A 62 -9.03 3.18 -4.71
C ILE A 62 -7.86 3.70 -5.57
N LEU A 63 -7.65 5.02 -5.54
CA LEU A 63 -6.56 5.70 -6.25
C LEU A 63 -5.20 5.30 -5.67
N ASN A 64 -4.64 4.21 -6.18
CA ASN A 64 -3.31 3.71 -5.85
C ASN A 64 -2.36 3.98 -7.03
N ASP A 65 -1.30 4.76 -6.83
CA ASP A 65 -0.24 4.96 -7.83
C ASP A 65 1.11 4.49 -7.29
N VAL A 66 1.92 3.89 -8.16
CA VAL A 66 3.27 3.44 -7.82
C VAL A 66 4.25 4.56 -8.18
N VAL A 67 4.84 5.17 -7.15
CA VAL A 67 5.74 6.33 -7.31
C VAL A 67 7.17 5.91 -6.99
N TYR A 68 8.09 6.32 -7.85
CA TYR A 68 9.52 6.15 -7.61
C TYR A 68 10.06 7.27 -6.70
N ASP A 69 10.58 6.89 -5.54
CA ASP A 69 11.25 7.79 -4.61
C ASP A 69 12.76 7.75 -4.82
N ARG A 70 13.33 8.87 -5.28
CA ARG A 70 14.77 9.02 -5.52
C ARG A 70 15.60 8.98 -4.24
N ARG A 71 15.05 9.40 -3.10
CA ARG A 71 15.79 9.43 -1.82
C ARG A 71 16.03 8.01 -1.30
N SER A 72 14.99 7.19 -1.32
CA SER A 72 15.06 5.78 -0.92
C SER A 72 15.50 4.85 -2.06
N LYS A 73 15.67 5.38 -3.28
CA LYS A 73 16.04 4.65 -4.51
C LYS A 73 15.10 3.46 -4.80
N GLY A 74 13.82 3.59 -4.47
CA GLY A 74 12.84 2.52 -4.58
C GLY A 74 11.43 3.00 -4.93
N TYR A 75 10.56 2.04 -5.17
CA TYR A 75 9.15 2.24 -5.50
C TYR A 75 8.30 2.14 -4.24
N ARG A 76 7.36 3.06 -4.09
CA ARG A 76 6.38 3.08 -3.01
C ARG A 76 4.99 3.23 -3.60
N LEU A 77 4.02 2.57 -2.98
CA LEU A 77 2.61 2.82 -3.27
C LEU A 77 2.17 4.13 -2.62
N ARG A 78 1.71 5.08 -3.43
CA ARG A 78 1.03 6.27 -2.98
C ARG A 78 -0.47 5.99 -3.04
N ARG A 79 -1.07 5.82 -1.87
CA ARG A 79 -2.53 5.78 -1.73
C ARG A 79 -3.02 7.22 -1.67
N SER A 80 -3.85 7.63 -2.61
CA SER A 80 -4.66 8.83 -2.41
C SER A 80 -5.85 8.41 -1.56
N GLU A 81 -5.62 8.39 -0.26
CA GLU A 81 -6.67 8.28 0.73
C GLU A 81 -7.53 9.55 0.59
N ASN A 82 -8.59 9.50 -0.23
CA ASN A 82 -9.72 10.43 -0.07
C ASN A 82 -10.51 9.98 1.17
N ILE A 83 -9.82 9.81 2.30
CA ILE A 83 -10.47 9.76 3.60
C ILE A 83 -10.65 11.22 4.00
N LYS A 84 -11.48 11.94 3.25
CA LYS A 84 -12.08 13.17 3.75
C LYS A 84 -13.22 12.71 4.65
N LEU A 85 -12.89 12.35 5.90
CA LEU A 85 -13.94 12.20 6.89
C LEU A 85 -14.63 13.56 6.98
N SER A 86 -15.92 13.59 6.71
CA SER A 86 -16.76 14.75 7.00
C SER A 86 -16.62 15.10 8.49
N ASN A 87 -16.74 16.39 8.85
CA ASN A 87 -16.78 16.80 10.26
C ASN A 87 -17.80 15.97 11.07
N SER A 88 -18.91 15.54 10.43
CA SER A 88 -19.89 14.65 11.05
C SER A 88 -19.38 13.22 11.31
N GLU A 89 -18.55 12.67 10.43
CA GLU A 89 -17.96 11.33 10.56
C GLU A 89 -16.84 11.31 11.59
N ILE A 90 -16.02 12.38 11.64
CA ILE A 90 -15.01 12.56 12.68
C ILE A 90 -15.69 12.61 14.06
N LEU A 91 -16.78 13.37 14.18
CA LEU A 91 -17.58 13.42 15.41
C LEU A 91 -18.22 12.07 15.74
N ALA A 92 -18.65 11.29 14.74
CA ALA A 92 -19.21 9.96 14.97
C ALA A 92 -18.16 8.96 15.48
N VAL A 93 -16.94 8.99 14.93
CA VAL A 93 -15.81 8.18 15.42
C VAL A 93 -15.39 8.62 16.82
N CYS A 94 -15.29 9.93 17.07
CA CYS A 94 -15.00 10.47 18.40
C CYS A 94 -16.10 10.12 19.41
N LYS A 95 -17.37 10.15 19.01
CA LYS A 95 -18.50 9.77 19.86
C LYS A 95 -18.51 8.27 20.14
N PHE A 96 -18.24 7.43 19.15
CA PHE A 96 -18.07 5.99 19.33
C PHE A 96 -16.92 5.71 20.32
N CYS A 97 -15.75 6.30 20.09
CA CYS A 97 -14.57 6.15 20.96
C CYS A 97 -14.84 6.63 22.39
N TRP A 98 -15.58 7.73 22.54
CA TRP A 98 -16.01 8.27 23.83
C TRP A 98 -17.02 7.36 24.53
N THR A 99 -18.00 6.83 23.80
CA THR A 99 -18.98 5.88 24.36
C THR A 99 -18.39 4.50 24.63
N ALA A 100 -17.28 4.15 23.97
CA ALA A 100 -16.64 2.83 24.06
C ALA A 100 -15.60 2.71 25.18
N ALA A 101 -15.40 3.71 26.06
CA ALA A 101 -14.53 3.52 27.24
C ALA A 101 -15.03 4.27 28.49
N PRO A 102 -15.00 3.64 29.69
CA PRO A 102 -13.91 2.73 30.07
C PRO A 102 -14.34 1.34 30.60
N LEU A 103 -13.55 0.32 30.25
CA LEU A 103 -13.30 -0.81 31.15
C LEU A 103 -12.71 -0.26 32.47
N PRO A 104 -13.13 -0.78 33.63
CA PRO A 104 -12.72 -0.23 34.93
C PRO A 104 -11.20 -0.34 35.12
N GLY A 105 -10.49 0.81 35.13
CA GLY A 105 -9.10 0.89 35.58
C GLY A 105 -8.14 1.80 34.79
N ALA A 106 -8.48 2.27 33.59
CA ALA A 106 -7.58 3.12 32.80
C ALA A 106 -7.86 4.61 33.01
N ARG A 107 -6.95 5.31 33.71
CA ARG A 107 -6.94 6.79 33.78
C ARG A 107 -6.59 7.36 32.40
N CYS A 108 -7.53 8.05 31.76
CA CYS A 108 -7.24 8.86 30.58
C CYS A 108 -6.34 10.04 30.98
N LEU A 109 -5.16 10.13 30.38
CA LEU A 109 -4.30 11.31 30.47
C LEU A 109 -5.01 12.53 29.85
N PRO A 110 -4.80 13.75 30.39
CA PRO A 110 -5.58 14.91 30.02
C PRO A 110 -5.04 15.52 28.72
N CYS A 111 -5.51 15.07 27.57
CA CYS A 111 -5.15 15.68 26.29
C CYS A 111 -6.12 16.78 25.82
N CYS A 112 -7.19 17.10 26.55
CA CYS A 112 -8.16 18.12 26.12
C CYS A 112 -8.57 19.04 27.28
N ARG A 113 -7.69 19.95 27.68
CA ARG A 113 -8.08 21.21 28.33
C ARG A 113 -7.27 22.34 27.70
N SER A 114 -7.87 23.00 26.72
CA SER A 114 -7.56 24.37 26.27
C SER A 114 -8.85 24.92 25.66
#